data_AF-A0A2C9WKW6-F1
#
_entry.id   AF-A0A2C9WKW6-F1
#
_cell.length_a   1.000
_cell.length_b   1.000
_cell.length_c   1.000
_cell.angle_alpha   90.00
_cell.angle_beta   90.00
_cell.angle_gamma   90.00
#
_symmetry.space_group_name_H-M   'P 1'
#
loop_
_entity.id
_entity.type
_entity.pdbx_description
1 polymer ?
#
loop_
_entity_poly.entity_id
_entity_poly.type
_entity_poly.pdbx_seq_one_letter_code
_entity_poly.pdbx_strand_id
1 'polypeptide(L)'
;MSFSDSDFSSYGADYKNFRQISRERLLLEMLQSAKAGDSKSTWKVLIMDKITVKIMSYACKMADITQAGVSLVEDIFRRRQPLPSMDAIYFIQPTKEKQCY
;
A
#
# COMPACT_ATOMS: atom_id res chain seq x y z
N MET A 1 -13.96 -22.93 -8.69
CA MET A 1 -12.93 -22.97 -9.76
C MET A 1 -11.73 -22.19 -9.26
N SER A 2 -10.63 -22.87 -8.95
CA SER A 2 -9.35 -22.25 -8.62
C SER A 2 -8.59 -22.02 -9.92
N PHE A 3 -8.20 -20.78 -10.19
CA PHE A 3 -7.31 -20.47 -11.31
C PHE A 3 -5.87 -20.55 -10.79
N SER A 4 -5.16 -21.60 -11.21
CA SER A 4 -3.72 -21.76 -11.02
C SER A 4 -2.97 -20.72 -11.85
N ASP A 5 -2.03 -20.02 -11.21
CA ASP A 5 -0.94 -19.29 -11.88
C ASP A 5 -0.04 -20.31 -12.59
N SER A 6 -0.04 -20.30 -13.92
CA SER A 6 0.90 -21.06 -14.73
C SER A 6 1.99 -20.13 -15.28
N ASP A 7 3.23 -20.58 -15.08
CA ASP A 7 4.50 -19.95 -15.45
C ASP A 7 4.57 -19.47 -16.91
N PHE A 8 5.12 -18.27 -17.13
CA PHE A 8 5.53 -17.82 -18.47
C PHE A 8 6.99 -17.42 -18.46
N SER A 9 7.84 -18.28 -19.02
CA SER A 9 9.23 -17.98 -19.37
C SER A 9 9.37 -17.89 -20.89
N SER A 10 9.80 -16.75 -21.43
CA SER A 10 10.85 -16.66 -22.45
C SER A 10 11.00 -15.23 -23.00
N TYR A 11 12.27 -14.82 -23.05
CA TYR A 11 12.87 -13.60 -23.60
C TYR A 11 12.07 -12.84 -24.67
N GLY A 12 11.60 -11.64 -24.32
CA GLY A 12 11.00 -10.72 -25.28
C GLY A 12 10.19 -9.62 -24.60
N ALA A 13 10.88 -8.56 -24.13
CA ALA A 13 10.33 -7.40 -23.42
C ALA A 13 9.42 -7.79 -22.23
N ASP A 14 9.91 -7.58 -21.01
CA ASP A 14 9.14 -7.79 -19.78
C ASP A 14 7.93 -6.82 -19.71
N TYR A 15 6.88 -7.10 -20.50
CA TYR A 15 5.63 -6.38 -20.45
C TYR A 15 4.93 -6.76 -19.16
N LYS A 16 5.18 -5.96 -18.14
CA LYS A 16 4.49 -6.10 -16.86
C LYS A 16 3.02 -5.77 -17.06
N ASN A 17 2.15 -6.67 -16.60
CA ASN A 17 0.71 -6.41 -16.61
C ASN A 17 0.38 -5.19 -15.74
N PHE A 18 -0.73 -4.50 -16.02
CA PHE A 18 -1.13 -3.30 -15.27
C PHE A 18 -1.10 -3.52 -13.75
N ARG A 19 -1.63 -4.68 -13.30
CA ARG A 19 -1.60 -5.09 -11.89
C ARG A 19 -0.18 -5.16 -11.32
N GLN A 20 0.77 -5.69 -12.08
CA GLN A 20 2.17 -5.82 -11.67
C GLN A 20 2.86 -4.46 -11.60
N ILE A 21 2.61 -3.59 -12.59
CA ILE A 21 3.12 -2.21 -12.57
C ILE A 21 2.55 -1.45 -11.36
N SER A 22 1.24 -1.51 -11.14
CA SER A 22 0.61 -0.86 -9.99
C SER A 22 1.17 -1.40 -8.67
N ARG A 23 1.33 -2.72 -8.55
CA ARG A 23 1.92 -3.36 -7.37
C ARG A 23 3.34 -2.86 -7.11
N GLU A 24 4.19 -2.81 -8.13
CA GLU A 24 5.57 -2.35 -7.98
C GLU A 24 5.64 -0.87 -7.55
N ARG A 25 4.88 0.01 -8.22
CA ARG A 25 4.83 1.43 -7.85
C ARG A 25 4.32 1.64 -6.42
N LEU A 26 3.28 0.92 -6.01
CA LEU A 26 2.68 1.08 -4.68
C LEU A 26 3.51 0.44 -3.56
N LEU A 27 4.00 -0.78 -3.73
CA LEU A 27 4.74 -1.45 -2.67
C LEU A 27 6.20 -0.99 -2.61
N LEU A 28 6.88 -0.92 -3.76
CA LEU A 28 8.30 -0.61 -3.79
C LEU A 28 8.53 0.90 -3.68
N GLU A 29 7.91 1.68 -4.56
CA GLU A 29 8.22 3.12 -4.58
C GLU A 29 7.54 3.88 -3.43
N MET A 30 6.30 3.56 -3.07
CA MET A 30 5.63 4.26 -1.97
C MET A 30 5.98 3.69 -0.59
N LEU A 31 5.76 2.39 -0.35
CA LEU A 31 5.95 1.83 1.00
C LEU A 31 7.42 1.58 1.36
N GLN A 32 8.27 1.11 0.43
CA GLN A 32 9.69 0.89 0.75
C GLN A 32 10.51 2.19 0.77
N SER A 33 10.12 3.22 0.02
CA SER A 33 10.75 4.55 0.18
C SER A 33 10.51 5.10 1.59
N ALA A 34 9.32 4.86 2.15
CA ALA A 34 9.00 5.22 3.54
C ALA A 34 9.79 4.40 4.59
N LYS A 35 10.55 3.37 4.19
CA LYS A 35 11.44 2.60 5.07
C LYS A 35 12.83 3.24 5.22
N ALA A 36 13.22 4.16 4.33
CA ALA A 36 14.61 4.59 4.15
C ALA A 36 15.10 5.72 5.08
N GLY A 37 14.26 6.25 5.97
CA GLY A 37 14.70 7.21 7.00
C GLY A 37 14.78 6.53 8.36
N ASP A 38 15.79 6.91 9.17
CA ASP A 38 16.16 6.49 10.54
C ASP A 38 15.03 6.52 11.61
N SER A 39 13.84 6.05 11.25
CA SER A 39 12.71 5.87 12.13
C SER A 39 12.99 4.64 13.00
N LYS A 40 13.14 4.87 14.31
CA LYS A 40 13.17 3.82 15.35
C LYS A 40 11.91 2.94 15.34
N SER A 41 10.89 3.33 14.57
CA SER A 41 9.64 2.60 14.41
C SER A 41 9.68 1.71 13.18
N THR A 42 9.93 0.43 13.40
CA THR A 42 9.90 -0.63 12.37
C THR A 42 8.52 -0.75 11.70
N TRP A 43 7.48 -0.23 12.35
CA TRP A 43 6.08 -0.44 11.98
C TRP A 43 5.36 0.88 11.73
N LYS A 44 4.64 0.95 10.61
CA LYS A 44 3.91 2.14 10.16
C LYS A 44 2.41 1.88 10.05
N VAL A 45 1.62 2.95 10.16
CA VAL A 45 0.17 2.94 9.93
C VAL A 45 -0.10 3.47 8.52
N LEU A 46 -0.79 2.71 7.69
CA LEU A 46 -1.21 3.14 6.35
C LEU A 46 -2.64 3.68 6.42
N ILE A 47 -2.78 4.98 6.18
CA ILE A 47 -4.07 5.67 6.17
C ILE A 47 -4.54 5.81 4.74
N MET A 48 -5.77 5.37 4.49
CA MET A 48 -6.35 5.25 3.15
C MET A 48 -7.75 5.85 3.07
N ASP A 49 -8.18 6.13 1.85
CA ASP A 49 -9.56 6.51 1.55
C ASP A 49 -10.33 5.35 0.88
N LYS A 50 -11.63 5.55 0.67
CA LYS A 50 -12.50 4.54 0.07
C LYS A 50 -12.09 4.10 -1.36
N ILE A 51 -11.45 4.98 -2.12
CA ILE A 51 -11.02 4.72 -3.51
C ILE A 51 -9.66 4.03 -3.51
N THR A 52 -8.70 4.54 -2.75
CA THR A 52 -7.35 3.98 -2.64
C THR A 52 -7.38 2.59 -2.02
N VAL A 53 -8.32 2.30 -1.10
CA VAL A 53 -8.54 0.93 -0.59
C VAL A 53 -8.88 -0.03 -1.73
N LYS A 54 -9.73 0.39 -2.69
CA LYS A 54 -10.06 -0.44 -3.84
C LYS A 54 -8.83 -0.68 -4.72
N ILE A 55 -8.04 0.37 -4.97
CA ILE A 55 -6.81 0.28 -5.78
C ILE A 55 -5.81 -0.69 -5.14
N MET A 56 -5.55 -0.56 -3.83
CA MET A 56 -4.64 -1.46 -3.12
C MET A 56 -5.17 -2.89 -3.09
N SER A 57 -6.47 -3.09 -2.85
CA SER A 57 -7.06 -4.44 -2.82
C SER A 57 -6.95 -5.17 -4.15
N TYR A 58 -6.90 -4.43 -5.26
CA TYR A 58 -6.73 -5.00 -6.60
C TYR A 58 -5.26 -5.37 -6.88
N ALA A 59 -4.33 -4.49 -6.50
CA ALA A 59 -2.91 -4.63 -6.82
C ALA A 59 -2.15 -5.56 -5.85
N CYS A 60 -2.48 -5.52 -4.56
CA CYS A 60 -1.63 -6.06 -3.49
C CYS A 60 -2.42 -6.96 -2.54
N LYS A 61 -1.78 -8.01 -2.01
CA LYS A 61 -2.34 -8.80 -0.91
C LYS A 61 -1.91 -8.18 0.43
N MET A 62 -2.68 -8.42 1.50
CA MET A 62 -2.33 -7.94 2.84
C MET A 62 -0.93 -8.39 3.30
N ALA A 63 -0.53 -9.62 2.97
CA ALA A 63 0.82 -10.13 3.27
C ALA A 63 1.93 -9.25 2.67
N ASP A 64 1.74 -8.77 1.45
CA ASP A 64 2.71 -7.93 0.76
C ASP A 64 2.85 -6.55 1.45
N ILE A 65 1.73 -6.01 1.94
CA ILE A 65 1.67 -4.74 2.67
C ILE A 65 2.38 -4.86 4.03
N THR A 66 2.12 -5.95 4.77
CA THR A 66 2.78 -6.20 6.04
C THR A 66 4.28 -6.41 5.88
N GLN A 67 4.72 -7.11 4.83
CA GLN A 67 6.14 -7.29 4.52
C GLN A 67 6.84 -5.96 4.18
N ALA A 68 6.09 -4.98 3.66
CA ALA A 68 6.61 -3.64 3.39
C ALA A 68 6.75 -2.76 4.66
N GLY A 69 6.42 -3.27 5.85
CA GLY A 69 6.59 -2.56 7.14
C GLY A 69 5.34 -1.82 7.62
N VAL A 70 4.17 -2.13 7.06
CA VAL A 70 2.88 -1.59 7.52
C VAL A 70 2.23 -2.57 8.50
N SER A 71 1.94 -2.12 9.72
CA SER A 71 1.30 -2.96 10.74
C SER A 71 -0.22 -2.76 10.80
N LEU A 72 -0.71 -1.60 10.40
CA LEU A 72 -2.11 -1.23 10.55
C LEU A 72 -2.58 -0.46 9.31
N VAL A 73 -3.78 -0.78 8.84
CA VAL A 73 -4.45 -0.05 7.76
C VAL A 73 -5.71 0.60 8.33
N GLU A 74 -5.80 1.92 8.27
CA GLU A 74 -6.94 2.67 8.77
C GLU A 74 -7.61 3.50 7.67
N ASP A 75 -8.93 3.69 7.82
CA ASP A 75 -9.71 4.58 6.97
C ASP A 75 -9.65 6.00 7.49
N ILE A 76 -9.39 6.95 6.59
CA ILE A 76 -9.30 8.37 6.91
C ILE A 76 -10.62 8.96 7.42
N PHE A 77 -11.77 8.40 7.02
CA PHE A 77 -13.10 8.89 7.39
C PHE A 77 -13.62 8.31 8.70
N ARG A 78 -12.91 7.35 9.31
CA ARG A 78 -13.26 6.77 10.60
C ARG A 78 -12.50 7.46 11.72
N ARG A 79 -13.10 7.50 12.92
CA ARG A 79 -12.39 7.96 14.13
C ARG A 79 -11.23 7.01 14.44
N ARG A 80 -10.01 7.54 14.39
CA ARG A 80 -8.76 6.81 14.65
C ARG A 80 -8.32 6.98 16.10
N GLN A 81 -7.59 6.00 16.63
CA GLN A 81 -6.93 6.13 17.92
C GLN A 81 -5.61 6.89 17.72
N PRO A 82 -5.25 7.86 18.58
CA PRO A 82 -3.96 8.54 18.47
C PRO A 82 -2.83 7.56 18.80
N LEU A 83 -1.96 7.31 17.82
CA LEU A 83 -0.77 6.46 17.94
C LEU A 83 0.50 7.31 17.74
N PRO A 84 0.94 8.09 18.76
CA PRO A 84 2.06 9.03 18.62
C PRO A 84 3.43 8.37 18.48
N SER A 85 3.54 7.06 18.74
CA SER A 85 4.78 6.28 18.63
C SER A 85 4.99 5.66 17.25
N MET A 86 4.01 5.74 16.35
CA MET A 86 4.05 5.13 15.03
C MET A 86 4.01 6.20 13.93
N ASP A 87 4.79 5.98 12.89
CA ASP A 87 4.74 6.83 11.71
C ASP A 87 3.53 6.44 10.84
N ALA A 88 2.93 7.44 10.18
CA ALA A 88 1.79 7.25 9.31
C ALA A 88 2.14 7.54 7.84
N ILE A 89 1.66 6.68 6.94
CA ILE A 89 1.73 6.84 5.49
C ILE A 89 0.33 7.15 4.99
N TYR A 90 0.15 8.27 4.30
CA TYR A 90 -1.16 8.66 3.73
C TYR A 90 -1.18 8.32 2.25
N PHE A 91 -2.05 7.38 1.85
CA PHE A 91 -2.35 7.11 0.45
C PHE A 91 -3.81 7.46 0.17
N ILE A 92 -4.01 8.69 -0.28
CA ILE A 92 -5.32 9.35 -0.40
C ILE A 92 -5.42 10.10 -1.72
N GLN A 93 -6.64 10.23 -2.22
CA GLN A 93 -6.94 11.08 -3.37
C GLN A 93 -6.72 12.56 -2.99
N PRO A 94 -6.10 13.36 -3.85
CA PRO A 94 -5.96 14.81 -3.63
C PRO A 94 -7.30 15.52 -3.85
N THR A 95 -8.24 15.36 -2.92
CA THR A 95 -9.55 16.00 -2.93
C THR A 95 -9.61 17.16 -1.95
N LYS A 96 -10.47 18.14 -2.24
CA LYS A 96 -10.76 19.28 -1.34
C LYS A 96 -11.58 18.90 -0.11
N GLU A 97 -12.04 17.66 -0.02
CA GLU A 97 -12.86 17.19 1.09
C GLU A 97 -12.02 17.17 2.37
N LYS A 98 -12.47 17.89 3.40
CA LYS A 98 -11.75 18.01 4.66
C LYS A 98 -11.72 16.65 5.34
N GLN A 99 -10.59 15.98 5.24
CA GLN A 99 -10.28 14.77 5.97
C GLN A 99 -10.31 15.09 7.47
N CYS A 100 -11.00 14.26 8.24
CA CYS A 100 -11.36 14.53 9.62
C CYS A 100 -10.14 15.01 10.45
N TYR A 101 -10.22 16.25 10.92
CA TYR A 101 -9.37 16.82 11.99
C TYR A 101 -9.95 16.45 13.36
#